data_AF-A0A9E2DRC0-F1
#
_entry.id   AF-A0A9E2DRC0-F1
#
_cell.length_a   1.000
_cell.length_b   1.000
_cell.length_c   1.000
_cell.angle_alpha   90.00
_cell.angle_beta   90.00
_cell.angle_gamma   90.00
#
_symmetry.space_group_name_H-M   'P 1'
#
loop_
_entity.id
_entity.type
_entity.pdbx_description
1 polymer ?
#
loop_
_entity_poly.entity_id
_entity_poly.type
_entity_poly.pdbx_seq_one_letter_code
_entity_poly.pdbx_strand_id
1 'polypeptide(L)'
;DPWSLADDGIDYVAAAEGGIKGLRIAYSPDLGYVRVDPEIRALVDQAVEGLRNLGAEVDIIELDIPKPEEIFRTLWYACAAQAIRAESKARRRFLDYGLVKIAEEGERIPAMDYVEAERMRGRYAGQIDALYERYDLLVTPTLPIPAFEAGLEVPAGWPHDRWFTWTPFTYPFNLTRQPALTVPCGFNSEGLPAGLQIIGQTQADALVLRAGTAYQDAYSTLDQWPSAGRSATATSTKLEVSE
;
A
#
# COMPACT_ATOMS: atom_id res chain seq x y z
N ASP A 1 -4.04 -5.34 -23.72
CA ASP A 1 -4.53 -5.95 -22.47
C ASP A 1 -6.01 -5.58 -22.37
N PRO A 2 -6.97 -6.50 -22.12
CA PRO A 2 -8.38 -6.11 -21.98
C PRO A 2 -8.66 -5.17 -20.79
N TRP A 3 -7.72 -5.01 -19.86
CA TRP A 3 -7.83 -4.12 -18.71
C TRP A 3 -7.03 -2.82 -18.84
N SER A 4 -6.32 -2.62 -19.96
CA SER A 4 -5.64 -1.34 -20.20
C SER A 4 -6.64 -0.24 -20.50
N LEU A 5 -6.43 0.93 -19.91
CA LEU A 5 -7.14 2.14 -20.31
C LEU A 5 -6.69 2.54 -21.72
N ALA A 6 -7.59 3.20 -22.45
CA ALA A 6 -7.18 3.91 -23.66
C ALA A 6 -6.27 5.08 -23.28
N ASP A 7 -5.46 5.53 -24.22
CA ASP A 7 -4.76 6.81 -24.08
C ASP A 7 -5.79 7.92 -23.81
N ASP A 8 -5.66 8.57 -22.66
CA ASP A 8 -6.54 9.64 -22.19
C ASP A 8 -6.08 11.03 -22.69
N GLY A 9 -4.90 11.10 -23.34
CA GLY A 9 -4.30 12.33 -23.83
C GLY A 9 -3.80 13.27 -22.72
N ILE A 10 -3.69 12.79 -21.47
CA ILE A 10 -3.24 13.59 -20.34
C ILE A 10 -1.71 13.71 -20.37
N ASP A 11 -1.21 14.95 -20.37
CA ASP A 11 0.19 15.22 -20.04
C ASP A 11 0.36 15.18 -18.53
N TYR A 12 0.80 14.03 -18.03
CA TYR A 12 0.98 13.78 -16.59
C TYR A 12 2.08 14.64 -15.95
N VAL A 13 3.07 15.11 -16.74
CA VAL A 13 4.10 16.01 -16.22
C VAL A 13 3.49 17.39 -15.99
N ALA A 14 2.78 17.93 -16.99
CA ALA A 14 2.08 19.20 -16.86
C ALA A 14 0.99 19.16 -15.78
N ALA A 15 0.27 18.04 -15.66
CA ALA A 15 -0.78 17.86 -14.67
C ALA A 15 -0.26 17.92 -13.21
N ALA A 16 1.02 17.59 -13.00
CA ALA A 16 1.62 17.56 -11.67
C ALA A 16 1.91 18.97 -11.09
N GLU A 17 2.00 20.03 -11.90
CA GLU A 17 2.48 21.36 -11.50
C GLU A 17 1.44 22.27 -10.79
N GLY A 18 0.22 21.77 -10.52
CA GLY A 18 -0.93 22.60 -10.10
C GLY A 18 -1.10 22.91 -8.61
N GLY A 19 -0.19 22.46 -7.71
CA GLY A 19 -0.31 22.63 -6.25
C GLY A 19 -1.58 21.99 -5.64
N ILE A 20 -1.91 22.19 -4.36
CA ILE A 20 -3.09 21.53 -3.73
C ILE A 20 -4.05 22.49 -3.00
N LYS A 21 -3.91 23.80 -3.21
CA LYS A 21 -4.77 24.79 -2.58
C LYS A 21 -6.24 24.57 -2.93
N GLY A 22 -7.09 24.49 -1.90
CA GLY A 22 -8.55 24.30 -2.01
C GLY A 22 -8.99 22.87 -2.28
N LEU A 23 -8.09 21.90 -2.37
CA LEU A 23 -8.49 20.49 -2.44
C LEU A 23 -9.06 20.04 -1.10
N ARG A 24 -10.17 19.32 -1.14
CA ARG A 24 -10.79 18.68 0.03
C ARG A 24 -10.17 17.31 0.21
N ILE A 25 -9.47 17.10 1.31
CA ILE A 25 -8.76 15.84 1.57
C ILE A 25 -9.38 15.18 2.80
N ALA A 26 -9.83 13.94 2.63
CA ALA A 26 -10.15 13.08 3.75
C ALA A 26 -8.86 12.50 4.32
N TYR A 27 -8.62 12.63 5.62
CA TYR A 27 -7.56 11.93 6.33
C TYR A 27 -8.18 10.86 7.23
N SER A 28 -7.85 9.59 6.97
CA SER A 28 -8.13 8.51 7.90
C SER A 28 -6.83 7.96 8.47
N PRO A 29 -6.59 8.06 9.78
CA PRO A 29 -5.34 7.58 10.37
C PRO A 29 -5.25 6.06 10.45
N ASP A 30 -6.37 5.35 10.43
CA ASP A 30 -6.46 3.92 10.75
C ASP A 30 -7.46 3.13 9.87
N LEU A 31 -8.06 3.78 8.87
CA LEU A 31 -9.16 3.22 8.06
C LEU A 31 -10.35 2.68 8.90
N GLY A 32 -10.45 3.06 10.17
CA GLY A 32 -11.45 2.59 11.13
C GLY A 32 -11.15 1.23 11.77
N TYR A 33 -10.06 0.55 11.42
CA TYR A 33 -9.81 -0.82 11.89
C TYR A 33 -8.35 -1.21 12.12
N VAL A 34 -7.40 -0.33 11.81
CA VAL A 34 -5.97 -0.60 11.89
C VAL A 34 -5.37 -0.04 13.18
N ARG A 35 -4.56 -0.84 13.88
CA ARG A 35 -3.70 -0.32 14.94
C ARG A 35 -2.42 0.22 14.33
N VAL A 36 -2.14 1.50 14.54
CA VAL A 36 -0.95 2.18 14.00
C VAL A 36 0.07 2.41 15.11
N ASP A 37 1.33 2.17 14.79
CA ASP A 37 2.47 2.52 15.62
C ASP A 37 2.48 4.03 15.94
N PRO A 38 2.69 4.45 17.20
CA PRO A 38 2.64 5.85 17.57
C PRO A 38 3.62 6.76 16.81
N GLU A 39 4.80 6.27 16.46
CA GLU A 39 5.78 7.07 15.70
C GLU A 39 5.33 7.24 14.25
N ILE A 40 4.80 6.18 13.63
CA ILE A 40 4.19 6.26 12.30
C ILE A 40 3.02 7.24 12.31
N ARG A 41 2.15 7.15 13.32
CA ARG A 41 1.01 8.05 13.47
C ARG A 41 1.45 9.51 13.56
N ALA A 42 2.47 9.80 14.37
CA ALA A 42 2.99 11.15 14.54
C ALA A 42 3.58 11.74 13.25
N LEU A 43 4.36 10.93 12.50
CA LEU A 43 4.94 11.36 11.22
C LEU A 43 3.86 11.64 10.17
N VAL A 44 2.83 10.79 10.09
CA VAL A 44 1.71 10.98 9.17
C VAL A 44 0.85 12.18 9.56
N ASP A 45 0.57 12.38 10.85
CA ASP A 45 -0.14 13.57 11.33
C ASP A 45 0.61 14.86 10.96
N GLN A 46 1.95 14.87 11.11
CA GLN A 46 2.78 16.01 10.70
C GLN A 46 2.73 16.24 9.18
N ALA A 47 2.72 15.18 8.37
CA ALA A 47 2.58 15.28 6.92
C ALA A 47 1.21 15.85 6.50
N VAL A 48 0.14 15.48 7.22
CA VAL A 48 -1.20 16.02 7.02
C VAL A 48 -1.25 17.52 7.34
N GLU A 49 -0.58 17.98 8.40
CA GLU A 49 -0.39 19.42 8.64
C GLU A 49 0.37 20.10 7.49
N GLY A 50 1.34 19.40 6.88
CA GLY A 50 2.01 19.85 5.66
C GLY A 50 1.04 20.10 4.51
N LEU A 51 0.09 19.19 4.27
CA LEU A 51 -0.95 19.37 3.26
C LEU A 51 -1.84 20.60 3.56
N ARG A 52 -2.21 20.81 4.84
CA ARG A 52 -2.96 22.00 5.28
C ARG A 52 -2.20 23.30 5.02
N ASN A 53 -0.89 23.32 5.31
CA ASN A 53 -0.03 24.48 5.07
C ASN A 53 0.10 24.85 3.58
N LEU A 54 -0.02 23.86 2.69
CA LEU A 54 -0.09 24.07 1.23
C LEU A 54 -1.48 24.54 0.75
N GLY A 55 -2.43 24.69 1.67
CA GLY A 55 -3.75 25.25 1.43
C GLY A 55 -4.84 24.22 1.12
N ALA A 56 -4.60 22.93 1.33
CA ALA A 56 -5.66 21.92 1.25
C ALA A 56 -6.58 22.00 2.49
N GLU A 57 -7.86 21.69 2.29
CA GLU A 57 -8.87 21.57 3.34
C GLU A 57 -8.91 20.10 3.79
N VAL A 58 -8.25 19.79 4.89
CA VAL A 58 -8.13 18.40 5.36
C VAL A 58 -9.09 18.14 6.53
N ASP A 59 -10.00 17.18 6.36
CA ASP A 59 -10.88 16.67 7.42
C ASP A 59 -10.36 15.34 7.95
N ILE A 60 -10.36 15.16 9.27
CA ILE A 60 -10.13 13.85 9.87
C ILE A 60 -11.45 13.09 9.84
N ILE A 61 -11.46 11.92 9.21
CA ILE A 61 -12.67 11.10 9.07
C ILE A 61 -12.50 9.72 9.72
N GLU A 62 -13.57 9.25 10.33
CA GLU A 62 -13.73 7.86 10.74
C GLU A 62 -14.44 7.09 9.62
N LEU A 63 -13.82 6.02 9.15
CA LEU A 63 -14.41 5.15 8.13
C LEU A 63 -15.10 3.97 8.82
N ASP A 64 -16.43 3.91 8.71
CA ASP A 64 -17.21 2.74 9.10
C ASP A 64 -17.31 1.78 7.90
N ILE A 65 -16.19 1.13 7.58
CA ILE A 65 -16.07 0.16 6.49
C ILE A 65 -15.66 -1.22 7.03
N PRO A 66 -16.21 -2.32 6.49
CA PRO A 66 -15.81 -3.66 6.89
C PRO A 66 -14.33 -3.92 6.57
N LYS A 67 -13.65 -4.70 7.42
CA LYS A 67 -12.29 -5.16 7.16
C LYS A 67 -12.25 -5.95 5.83
N PRO A 68 -11.43 -5.56 4.84
CA PRO A 68 -11.39 -6.22 3.54
C PRO A 68 -10.54 -7.51 3.50
N GLU A 69 -9.98 -7.94 4.63
CA GLU A 69 -9.03 -9.05 4.72
C GLU A 69 -9.57 -10.35 4.12
N GLU A 70 -10.81 -10.75 4.45
CA GLU A 70 -11.39 -11.99 3.90
C GLU A 70 -11.69 -11.88 2.39
N ILE A 71 -12.05 -10.68 1.91
CA ILE A 71 -12.22 -10.41 0.48
C ILE A 71 -10.87 -10.62 -0.22
N PHE A 72 -9.83 -9.97 0.30
CA PHE A 72 -8.48 -10.05 -0.24
C PHE A 72 -7.95 -11.48 -0.21
N ARG A 73 -8.02 -12.15 0.94
CA ARG A 73 -7.55 -13.54 1.14
C ARG A 73 -8.21 -14.47 0.13
N THR A 74 -9.54 -14.44 0.02
CA THR A 74 -10.29 -15.32 -0.89
C THR A 74 -9.88 -15.12 -2.34
N LEU A 75 -9.88 -13.87 -2.81
CA LEU A 75 -9.58 -13.56 -4.21
C LEU A 75 -8.11 -13.80 -4.55
N TRP A 76 -7.19 -13.34 -3.69
CA TRP A 76 -5.76 -13.49 -3.90
C TRP A 76 -5.33 -14.96 -3.88
N TYR A 77 -5.84 -15.76 -2.94
CA TYR A 77 -5.46 -17.16 -2.79
C TYR A 77 -5.96 -17.98 -3.99
N ALA A 78 -7.19 -17.75 -4.44
CA ALA A 78 -7.70 -18.36 -5.67
C ALA A 78 -6.86 -17.99 -6.90
N CYS A 79 -6.42 -16.73 -7.02
CA CYS A 79 -5.52 -16.29 -8.08
C CYS A 79 -4.14 -16.96 -7.99
N ALA A 80 -3.56 -17.09 -6.79
CA ALA A 80 -2.29 -17.78 -6.58
C ALA A 80 -2.37 -19.27 -6.97
N ALA A 81 -3.47 -19.94 -6.58
CA ALA A 81 -3.76 -21.32 -6.99
C ALA A 81 -3.81 -21.45 -8.51
N GLN A 82 -4.51 -20.53 -9.19
CA GLN A 82 -4.60 -20.51 -10.64
C GLN A 82 -3.25 -20.20 -11.30
N ALA A 83 -2.45 -19.29 -10.75
CA ALA A 83 -1.14 -18.89 -11.28
C ALA A 83 -0.15 -20.06 -11.34
N ILE A 84 -0.18 -20.97 -10.36
CA ILE A 84 0.71 -22.14 -10.30
C ILE A 84 0.01 -23.44 -10.71
N ARG A 85 -1.22 -23.37 -11.26
CA ARG A 85 -2.03 -24.56 -11.54
C ARG A 85 -1.37 -25.53 -12.53
N ALA A 86 -0.65 -25.00 -13.51
CA ALA A 86 0.07 -25.81 -14.50
C ALA A 86 1.36 -26.45 -13.95
N GLU A 87 1.83 -26.02 -12.78
CA GLU A 87 3.04 -26.53 -12.17
C GLU A 87 2.81 -27.90 -11.53
N SER A 88 3.64 -28.87 -11.90
CA SER A 88 3.61 -30.20 -11.29
C SER A 88 4.07 -30.14 -9.82
N LYS A 89 3.64 -31.11 -9.00
CA LYS A 89 4.09 -31.21 -7.60
C LYS A 89 5.63 -31.21 -7.46
N ALA A 90 6.32 -31.85 -8.41
CA ALA A 90 7.78 -31.88 -8.43
C ALA A 90 8.41 -30.52 -8.75
N ARG A 91 7.74 -29.66 -9.52
CA ARG A 91 8.20 -28.30 -9.82
C ARG A 91 7.87 -27.30 -8.72
N ARG A 92 6.74 -27.47 -8.02
CA ARG A 92 6.34 -26.61 -6.89
C ARG A 92 7.40 -26.54 -5.76
N ARG A 93 8.26 -27.55 -5.60
CA ARG A 93 9.36 -27.52 -4.62
C ARG A 93 10.42 -26.44 -4.87
N PHE A 94 10.45 -25.87 -6.07
CA PHE A 94 11.35 -24.79 -6.46
C PHE A 94 10.69 -23.40 -6.36
N LEU A 95 9.40 -23.35 -6.00
CA LEU A 95 8.70 -22.10 -5.75
C LEU A 95 8.85 -21.69 -4.30
N ASP A 96 8.55 -20.42 -4.02
CA ASP A 96 8.45 -19.91 -2.65
C ASP A 96 7.46 -20.76 -1.83
N TYR A 97 7.86 -21.09 -0.59
CA TYR A 97 7.07 -21.94 0.30
C TYR A 97 5.74 -21.28 0.68
N GLY A 98 5.74 -19.98 0.96
CA GLY A 98 4.54 -19.21 1.28
C GLY A 98 3.54 -19.20 0.14
N LEU A 99 4.02 -18.95 -1.10
CA LEU A 99 3.20 -19.00 -2.31
C LEU A 99 2.55 -20.38 -2.50
N VAL A 100 3.30 -21.48 -2.31
CA VAL A 100 2.74 -22.84 -2.44
C VAL A 100 1.64 -23.07 -1.41
N LYS A 101 1.82 -22.61 -0.16
CA LYS A 101 0.79 -22.74 0.88
C LYS A 101 -0.47 -21.93 0.58
N ILE A 102 -0.31 -20.69 0.16
CA ILE A 102 -1.41 -19.82 -0.27
C ILE A 102 -2.18 -20.47 -1.43
N ALA A 103 -1.48 -21.04 -2.41
CA ALA A 103 -2.10 -21.72 -3.53
C ALA A 103 -2.82 -23.03 -3.12
N GLU A 104 -2.25 -23.84 -2.23
CA GLU A 104 -2.92 -25.04 -1.69
C GLU A 104 -4.23 -24.69 -0.99
N GLU A 105 -4.27 -23.59 -0.24
CA GLU A 105 -5.50 -23.07 0.37
C GLU A 105 -6.48 -22.56 -0.70
N GLY A 106 -5.98 -21.81 -1.69
CA GLY A 106 -6.76 -21.31 -2.81
C GLY A 106 -7.45 -22.40 -3.64
N GLU A 107 -6.81 -23.55 -3.83
CA GLU A 107 -7.37 -24.73 -4.50
C GLU A 107 -8.62 -25.29 -3.80
N ARG A 108 -8.83 -24.97 -2.52
CA ARG A 108 -9.95 -25.46 -1.71
C ARG A 108 -11.09 -24.46 -1.57
N ILE A 109 -10.96 -23.26 -2.15
CA ILE A 109 -11.99 -22.22 -2.08
C ILE A 109 -13.21 -22.67 -2.90
N PRO A 110 -14.40 -22.80 -2.29
CA PRO A 110 -15.63 -23.08 -3.02
C PRO A 110 -15.95 -21.97 -4.04
N ALA A 111 -16.45 -22.36 -5.22
CA ALA A 111 -16.80 -21.39 -6.26
C ALA A 111 -17.81 -20.33 -5.79
N MET A 112 -18.76 -20.71 -4.91
CA MET A 112 -19.73 -19.78 -4.34
C MET A 112 -19.10 -18.76 -3.40
N ASP A 113 -18.06 -19.15 -2.64
CA ASP A 113 -17.34 -18.24 -1.75
C ASP A 113 -16.52 -17.23 -2.56
N TYR A 114 -15.93 -17.68 -3.69
CA TYR A 114 -15.27 -16.78 -4.63
C TYR A 114 -16.26 -15.75 -5.23
N VAL A 115 -17.44 -16.19 -5.66
CA VAL A 115 -18.49 -15.30 -6.19
C VAL A 115 -18.98 -14.32 -5.12
N GLU A 116 -19.13 -14.76 -3.87
CA GLU A 116 -19.48 -13.87 -2.76
C GLU A 116 -18.37 -12.85 -2.47
N ALA A 117 -17.09 -13.26 -2.49
CA ALA A 117 -15.97 -12.35 -2.33
C ALA A 117 -15.91 -11.29 -3.44
N GLU A 118 -16.19 -11.66 -4.69
CA GLU A 118 -16.33 -10.72 -5.81
C GLU A 118 -17.47 -9.70 -5.57
N ARG A 119 -18.62 -10.17 -5.07
CA ARG A 119 -19.74 -9.29 -4.71
C ARG A 119 -19.39 -8.36 -3.54
N MET A 120 -18.68 -8.88 -2.54
CA MET A 120 -18.18 -8.09 -1.41
C MET A 120 -17.17 -7.04 -1.86
N ARG A 121 -16.27 -7.37 -2.79
CA ARG A 121 -15.33 -6.41 -3.39
C ARG A 121 -16.07 -5.23 -4.03
N GLY A 122 -17.14 -5.51 -4.80
CA GLY A 122 -17.97 -4.46 -5.40
C GLY A 122 -18.63 -3.55 -4.36
N ARG A 123 -19.16 -4.11 -3.27
CA ARG A 123 -19.72 -3.32 -2.16
C ARG A 123 -18.67 -2.48 -1.45
N TYR A 124 -17.50 -3.07 -1.18
CA TYR A 124 -16.38 -2.37 -0.56
C TYR A 124 -15.91 -1.19 -1.43
N ALA A 125 -15.75 -1.38 -2.73
CA ALA A 125 -15.41 -0.33 -3.68
C ALA A 125 -16.42 0.82 -3.66
N GLY A 126 -17.73 0.50 -3.71
CA GLY A 126 -18.78 1.52 -3.65
C GLY A 126 -18.76 2.36 -2.37
N GLN A 127 -18.38 1.77 -1.22
CA GLN A 127 -18.25 2.52 0.04
C GLN A 127 -17.07 3.50 0.02
N ILE A 128 -15.93 3.10 -0.55
CA ILE A 128 -14.79 4.01 -0.70
C ILE A 128 -15.09 5.08 -1.76
N ASP A 129 -15.71 4.72 -2.87
CA ASP A 129 -16.04 5.65 -3.96
C ASP A 129 -16.98 6.78 -3.48
N ALA A 130 -17.90 6.48 -2.56
CA ALA A 130 -18.80 7.48 -1.97
C ALA A 130 -18.06 8.59 -1.21
N LEU A 131 -16.81 8.38 -0.76
CA LEU A 131 -16.00 9.44 -0.16
C LEU A 131 -15.72 10.57 -1.15
N TYR A 132 -15.52 10.23 -2.43
CA TYR A 132 -15.16 11.19 -3.46
C TYR A 132 -16.31 12.09 -3.90
N GLU A 133 -17.53 11.85 -3.41
CA GLU A 133 -18.63 12.82 -3.53
C GLU A 133 -18.35 14.11 -2.73
N ARG A 134 -17.57 13.99 -1.64
CA ARG A 134 -17.26 15.11 -0.72
C ARG A 134 -15.80 15.51 -0.70
N TYR A 135 -14.90 14.60 -1.10
CA TYR A 135 -13.46 14.79 -1.06
C TYR A 135 -12.85 14.58 -2.44
N ASP A 136 -11.73 15.22 -2.69
CA ASP A 136 -10.97 15.05 -3.93
C ASP A 136 -9.91 13.94 -3.77
N LEU A 137 -9.41 13.74 -2.53
CA LEU A 137 -8.40 12.74 -2.18
C LEU A 137 -8.70 12.11 -0.81
N LEU A 138 -8.25 10.86 -0.62
CA LEU A 138 -8.09 10.22 0.67
C LEU A 138 -6.59 10.11 0.98
N VAL A 139 -6.19 10.43 2.22
CA VAL A 139 -4.84 10.18 2.73
C VAL A 139 -4.87 9.31 3.98
N THR A 140 -3.85 8.49 4.15
CA THR A 140 -3.72 7.50 5.23
C THR A 140 -2.23 7.08 5.35
N PRO A 141 -1.77 6.48 6.46
CA PRO A 141 -0.46 5.83 6.46
C PRO A 141 -0.33 4.80 5.33
N THR A 142 0.87 4.63 4.76
CA THR A 142 1.12 3.53 3.81
C THR A 142 1.25 2.19 4.52
N LEU A 143 1.87 2.16 5.70
CA LEU A 143 2.02 0.99 6.56
C LEU A 143 1.77 1.39 8.02
N PRO A 144 1.28 0.47 8.88
CA PRO A 144 0.99 0.77 10.28
C PRO A 144 2.22 0.68 11.19
N ILE A 145 3.33 0.12 10.71
CA ILE A 145 4.51 -0.22 11.51
C ILE A 145 5.80 0.21 10.79
N PRO A 146 6.90 0.43 11.53
CA PRO A 146 8.22 0.59 10.93
C PRO A 146 8.69 -0.65 10.16
N ALA A 147 9.75 -0.48 9.38
CA ALA A 147 10.44 -1.60 8.75
C ALA A 147 10.98 -2.58 9.82
N PHE A 148 10.98 -3.86 9.50
CA PHE A 148 11.51 -4.92 10.36
C PHE A 148 12.55 -5.76 9.62
N GLU A 149 13.18 -6.69 10.32
CA GLU A 149 14.30 -7.49 9.82
C GLU A 149 13.99 -8.22 8.50
N ALA A 150 14.92 -8.14 7.55
CA ALA A 150 14.80 -8.79 6.25
C ALA A 150 14.80 -10.33 6.38
N GLY A 151 14.11 -11.00 5.44
CA GLY A 151 14.00 -12.45 5.42
C GLY A 151 12.84 -13.02 6.25
N LEU A 152 12.07 -12.15 6.92
CA LEU A 152 10.84 -12.52 7.61
C LEU A 152 9.61 -12.14 6.78
N GLU A 153 8.59 -13.00 6.76
CA GLU A 153 7.29 -12.67 6.14
C GLU A 153 6.47 -11.71 7.00
N VAL A 154 6.67 -11.75 8.32
CA VAL A 154 5.99 -10.94 9.33
C VAL A 154 6.99 -10.46 10.39
N PRO A 155 6.71 -9.37 11.11
CA PRO A 155 7.55 -8.92 12.22
C PRO A 155 7.78 -10.02 13.27
N ALA A 156 8.93 -9.99 13.94
CA ALA A 156 9.19 -10.90 15.05
C ALA A 156 8.11 -10.76 16.14
N GLY A 157 7.47 -11.87 16.50
CA GLY A 157 6.38 -11.88 17.50
C GLY A 157 5.02 -11.38 16.99
N TRP A 158 4.85 -11.20 15.68
CA TRP A 158 3.54 -10.85 15.10
C TRP A 158 2.50 -11.97 15.32
N PRO A 159 1.23 -11.65 15.64
CA PRO A 159 0.21 -12.64 15.99
C PRO A 159 -0.27 -13.50 14.80
N HIS A 160 0.14 -13.17 13.58
CA HIS A 160 -0.24 -13.84 12.35
C HIS A 160 1.01 -14.17 11.52
N ASP A 161 0.87 -15.08 10.55
CA ASP A 161 1.98 -15.63 9.77
C ASP A 161 2.00 -15.15 8.31
N ARG A 162 1.15 -14.19 7.94
CA ARG A 162 1.01 -13.69 6.56
C ARG A 162 1.21 -12.20 6.42
N TRP A 163 1.84 -11.81 5.32
CA TRP A 163 2.25 -10.42 5.08
C TRP A 163 1.09 -9.41 5.04
N PHE A 164 -0.06 -9.79 4.47
CA PHE A 164 -1.20 -8.87 4.34
C PHE A 164 -1.79 -8.46 5.69
N THR A 165 -1.45 -9.16 6.78
CA THR A 165 -1.90 -8.82 8.13
C THR A 165 -1.15 -7.62 8.73
N TRP A 166 0.04 -7.28 8.23
CA TRP A 166 0.78 -6.08 8.62
C TRP A 166 0.82 -4.99 7.53
N THR A 167 0.23 -5.23 6.36
CA THR A 167 0.06 -4.23 5.28
C THR A 167 -1.42 -3.85 5.03
N PRO A 168 -2.25 -3.55 6.06
CA PRO A 168 -3.68 -3.37 5.90
C PRO A 168 -4.09 -2.11 5.11
N PHE A 169 -3.18 -1.17 4.88
CA PHE A 169 -3.47 0.10 4.22
C PHE A 169 -3.36 0.07 2.70
N THR A 170 -2.75 -0.94 2.08
CA THR A 170 -2.43 -0.92 0.63
C THR A 170 -3.36 -1.80 -0.20
N TYR A 171 -3.53 -3.06 0.19
CA TYR A 171 -4.40 -3.99 -0.53
C TYR A 171 -5.88 -3.59 -0.63
N PRO A 172 -6.46 -2.77 0.27
CA PRO A 172 -7.79 -2.22 0.04
C PRO A 172 -7.90 -1.49 -1.31
N PHE A 173 -6.86 -0.77 -1.72
CA PHE A 173 -6.87 0.00 -2.95
C PHE A 173 -6.54 -0.85 -4.19
N ASN A 174 -5.91 -2.02 -4.01
CA ASN A 174 -5.90 -3.07 -5.04
C ASN A 174 -7.30 -3.61 -5.31
N LEU A 175 -8.14 -3.76 -4.27
CA LEU A 175 -9.52 -4.25 -4.41
C LEU A 175 -10.42 -3.21 -5.10
N THR A 176 -10.27 -1.94 -4.76
CA THR A 176 -11.08 -0.84 -5.32
C THR A 176 -10.54 -0.27 -6.63
N ARG A 177 -9.28 -0.56 -6.98
CA ARG A 177 -8.59 -0.11 -8.21
C ARG A 177 -8.41 1.41 -8.29
N GLN A 178 -8.40 2.08 -7.15
CA GLN A 178 -8.11 3.50 -7.08
C GLN A 178 -6.60 3.75 -7.26
N PRO A 179 -6.21 4.83 -7.96
CA PRO A 179 -4.81 5.22 -8.03
C PRO A 179 -4.32 5.64 -6.65
N ALA A 180 -3.17 5.11 -6.25
CA ALA A 180 -2.54 5.41 -4.98
C ALA A 180 -1.04 5.66 -5.16
N LEU A 181 -0.53 6.69 -4.49
CA LEU A 181 0.88 7.08 -4.45
C LEU A 181 1.33 7.16 -3.00
N THR A 182 2.58 6.80 -2.72
CA THR A 182 3.21 7.05 -1.42
C THR A 182 4.26 8.14 -1.55
N VAL A 183 4.21 9.13 -0.66
CA VAL A 183 5.28 10.11 -0.46
C VAL A 183 5.99 9.84 0.88
N PRO A 184 7.32 9.97 0.95
CA PRO A 184 8.04 9.85 2.22
C PRO A 184 7.64 10.99 3.15
N CYS A 185 7.31 10.67 4.39
CA CYS A 185 6.81 11.66 5.36
C CYS A 185 7.71 11.85 6.59
N GLY A 186 8.93 11.32 6.53
CA GLY A 186 9.94 11.48 7.58
C GLY A 186 10.49 10.15 8.06
N PHE A 187 11.23 10.21 9.16
CA PHE A 187 11.92 9.08 9.76
C PHE A 187 11.57 8.97 11.24
N ASN A 188 11.44 7.74 11.72
CA ASN A 188 11.21 7.45 13.12
C ASN A 188 12.50 7.68 13.96
N SER A 189 12.43 7.46 15.26
CA SER A 189 13.55 7.62 16.20
C SER A 189 14.76 6.72 15.90
N GLU A 190 14.55 5.62 15.16
CA GLU A 190 15.59 4.70 14.69
C GLU A 190 16.12 5.04 13.29
N GLY A 191 15.63 6.13 12.67
CA GLY A 191 16.02 6.53 11.33
C GLY A 191 15.38 5.70 10.20
N LEU A 192 14.28 4.99 10.50
CA LEU A 192 13.51 4.22 9.51
C LEU A 192 12.40 5.10 8.88
N PRO A 193 12.21 5.05 7.55
CA PRO A 193 11.28 5.92 6.86
C PRO A 193 9.82 5.54 7.09
N ALA A 194 8.93 6.53 7.09
CA ALA A 194 7.48 6.36 7.04
C ALA A 194 6.89 6.94 5.74
N GLY A 195 5.73 6.41 5.33
CA GLY A 195 5.03 6.83 4.11
C GLY A 195 3.63 7.37 4.38
N LEU A 196 3.30 8.49 3.73
CA LEU A 196 1.94 8.98 3.58
C LEU A 196 1.41 8.48 2.23
N GLN A 197 0.30 7.73 2.27
CA GLN A 197 -0.39 7.27 1.07
C GLN A 197 -1.46 8.29 0.67
N ILE A 198 -1.47 8.66 -0.61
CA ILE A 198 -2.42 9.57 -1.25
C ILE A 198 -3.21 8.75 -2.27
N ILE A 199 -4.53 8.72 -2.12
CA ILE A 199 -5.44 7.92 -2.94
C ILE A 199 -6.45 8.86 -3.60
N GLY A 200 -6.63 8.69 -4.91
CA GLY A 200 -7.62 9.42 -5.69
C GLY A 200 -8.80 8.54 -6.08
N GLN A 201 -9.84 9.18 -6.62
CA GLN A 201 -10.93 8.44 -7.27
C GLN A 201 -10.37 7.61 -8.43
N THR A 202 -11.05 6.53 -8.82
CA THR A 202 -10.69 5.76 -10.02
C THR A 202 -10.43 6.68 -11.22
N GLN A 203 -9.27 6.50 -11.87
CA GLN A 203 -8.76 7.32 -12.99
C GLN A 203 -8.33 8.75 -12.65
N ALA A 204 -8.20 9.12 -11.36
CA ALA A 204 -7.71 10.41 -10.93
C ALA A 204 -6.17 10.47 -10.77
N ASP A 205 -5.42 9.68 -11.55
CA ASP A 205 -3.96 9.56 -11.48
C ASP A 205 -3.25 10.92 -11.54
N ALA A 206 -3.71 11.81 -12.43
CA ALA A 206 -3.20 13.17 -12.56
C ALA A 206 -3.32 13.99 -11.26
N LEU A 207 -4.43 13.84 -10.53
CA LEU A 207 -4.66 14.54 -9.26
C LEU A 207 -3.78 13.96 -8.15
N VAL A 208 -3.63 12.63 -8.11
CA VAL A 208 -2.74 11.95 -7.15
C VAL A 208 -1.29 12.38 -7.35
N LEU A 209 -0.82 12.42 -8.61
CA LEU A 209 0.52 12.90 -8.95
C LEU A 209 0.73 14.36 -8.57
N ARG A 210 -0.23 15.23 -8.90
CA ARG A 210 -0.22 16.65 -8.50
C ARG A 210 -0.09 16.83 -7.00
N ALA A 211 -0.83 16.05 -6.21
CA ALA A 211 -0.75 16.12 -4.75
C ALA A 211 0.58 15.59 -4.21
N GLY A 212 1.09 14.49 -4.76
CA GLY A 212 2.40 13.96 -4.43
C GLY A 212 3.53 14.94 -4.72
N THR A 213 3.52 15.55 -5.91
CA THR A 213 4.50 16.57 -6.31
C THR A 213 4.45 17.79 -5.41
N ALA A 214 3.25 18.34 -5.14
CA ALA A 214 3.11 19.48 -4.25
C ALA A 214 3.65 19.21 -2.84
N TYR A 215 3.41 18.01 -2.30
CA TYR A 215 3.97 17.62 -1.01
C TYR A 215 5.50 17.47 -1.10
N GLN A 216 6.00 16.76 -2.11
CA GLN A 216 7.44 16.53 -2.29
C GLN A 216 8.22 17.83 -2.45
N ASP A 217 7.71 18.80 -3.22
CA ASP A 217 8.39 20.08 -3.46
C ASP A 217 8.53 20.91 -2.18
N ALA A 218 7.57 20.79 -1.26
CA ALA A 218 7.56 21.55 0.00
C ALA A 218 8.24 20.80 1.17
N TYR A 219 8.16 19.47 1.18
CA TYR A 219 8.58 18.61 2.30
C TYR A 219 9.51 17.49 1.84
N SER A 220 10.43 17.80 0.93
CA SER A 220 11.39 16.84 0.39
C SER A 220 12.23 16.19 1.50
N THR A 221 12.31 14.86 1.47
CA THR A 221 13.26 14.08 2.28
C THR A 221 14.46 13.62 1.46
N LEU A 222 14.65 14.12 0.24
CA LEU A 222 15.71 13.67 -0.67
C LEU A 222 17.11 13.99 -0.13
N ASP A 223 17.28 15.07 0.62
CA ASP A 223 18.54 15.41 1.28
C ASP A 223 18.90 14.44 2.43
N GLN A 224 17.92 13.64 2.87
CA GLN A 224 18.05 12.60 3.88
C GLN A 224 18.04 11.20 3.24
N TRP A 225 18.32 11.12 1.92
CA TRP A 225 18.44 9.84 1.23
C TRP A 225 19.40 8.93 1.99
N PRO A 226 19.04 7.66 2.27
CA PRO A 226 19.93 6.75 2.96
C PRO A 226 21.25 6.71 2.20
N SER A 227 22.35 7.04 2.87
CA SER A 227 23.66 6.87 2.26
C SER A 227 23.81 5.36 2.01
N ALA A 228 23.58 4.92 0.76
CA ALA A 228 23.76 3.54 0.37
C ALA A 228 25.14 3.14 0.87
N GLY A 229 25.20 2.21 1.84
CA GLY A 229 26.36 2.02 2.70
C GLY A 229 27.67 2.00 1.91
N ARG A 230 28.36 3.15 1.86
CA ARG A 230 29.81 3.22 1.85
C ARG A 230 30.25 3.28 3.30
N SER A 231 29.98 2.21 4.03
CA SER A 231 30.67 1.92 5.27
C SER A 231 31.59 0.72 5.02
N ALA A 232 32.81 0.84 5.54
CA ALA A 232 33.96 0.01 5.25
C ALA A 232 33.80 -1.45 5.67
N THR A 233 34.59 -2.32 5.02
CA THR A 233 34.85 -3.73 5.37
C THR A 233 33.72 -4.74 5.12
N ALA A 234 33.40 -4.97 3.84
CA ALA A 234 33.06 -6.33 3.42
C ALA A 234 34.36 -7.16 3.44
N THR A 235 34.66 -7.79 4.58
CA THR A 235 35.71 -8.81 4.63
C THR A 235 35.23 -9.98 3.79
N SER A 236 35.78 -10.10 2.59
CA SER A 236 35.59 -11.24 1.69
C SER A 236 35.97 -12.51 2.45
N THR A 237 34.98 -13.24 2.95
CA THR A 237 35.18 -14.63 3.35
C THR A 237 35.04 -15.43 2.08
N LYS A 238 36.19 -15.72 1.44
CA LYS A 238 36.26 -16.75 0.40
C LYS A 238 35.74 -18.05 1.01
N LEU A 239 34.66 -18.58 0.44
CA LEU A 239 34.32 -19.99 0.61
C LEU A 239 35.43 -20.80 -0.06
N GLU A 240 36.38 -21.28 0.74
CA GLU A 240 37.24 -22.38 0.34
C GLU A 240 36.37 -23.64 0.28
N VAL A 241 36.21 -24.17 -0.93
CA VAL A 241 35.69 -25.51 -1.14
C VAL A 241 36.88 -26.46 -1.00
N SER A 242 36.90 -27.24 0.06
CA SER A 242 37.85 -28.33 0.24
C SER A 242 37.48 -29.52 -0.67
N GLU A 243 38.47 -29.94 -1.44
CA GLU A 243 38.67 -31.13 -2.30
C GLU A 243 37.49 -32.06 -2.62
#